data_AF-A0A6S8E4C9-F1
#
_entry.id   AF-A0A6S8E4C9-F1
#
_cell.length_a   1.000
_cell.length_b   1.000
_cell.length_c   1.000
_cell.angle_alpha   90.00
_cell.angle_beta   90.00
_cell.angle_gamma   90.00
#
_symmetry.space_group_name_H-M   'P 1'
#
loop_
_entity.id
_entity.type
_entity.pdbx_description
1 polymer ?
#
loop_
_entity_poly.entity_id
_entity_poly.type
_entity_poly.pdbx_seq_one_letter_code
_entity_poly.pdbx_strand_id
1 'polypeptide(L)'
;NGRVFIVNCFTGETEYSTNAHDDFVDTVCVGMTTKKLLIGITGAFDNKIIVWDLRNHTQLKILGPGGEETVDGQNIERVGHTGHIHEIRLSPTGGWFASCSGDRSIKLWDTETFKLLFTLREPFGVNCIDISTDENFILSGSRGVVRIWDLTTRKEVMTKYAHEDKVDTVAFAPDSRTFASSSGPSVHVYNRQNDNKGKSKYKLMHQLQNPSGKNISDLRFVNDGKSIQALAKYDTALCWDLSDKAGELTNEAAVAAQKLVYLNIEDNIHVRPRNPTETGFTAEGPIRVAALGPIKSNGERTGIVIEGHKPHIITES
;
A
#
# COMPACT_ATOMS: atom_id res chain seq x y z
N ASN A 1 1.34 -18.24 4.54
CA ASN A 1 0.96 -19.65 4.31
C ASN A 1 -0.37 -19.79 3.59
N GLY A 2 -0.68 -18.97 2.58
CA GLY A 2 -1.95 -19.09 1.83
C GLY A 2 -3.26 -18.75 2.55
N ARG A 3 -3.24 -18.60 3.88
CA ARG A 3 -4.44 -18.33 4.67
C ARG A 3 -4.81 -16.85 4.69
N VAL A 4 -6.11 -16.60 4.65
CA VAL A 4 -6.74 -15.28 4.79
C VAL A 4 -7.75 -15.38 5.92
N PHE A 5 -7.80 -14.35 6.76
CA PHE A 5 -8.68 -14.25 7.91
C PHE A 5 -9.48 -12.95 7.85
N ILE A 6 -10.74 -13.02 8.24
CA ILE A 6 -11.57 -11.86 8.57
C ILE A 6 -11.72 -11.88 10.10
N VAL A 7 -11.23 -10.83 10.74
CA VAL A 7 -11.20 -10.71 12.19
C VAL A 7 -12.02 -9.50 12.60
N ASN A 8 -12.91 -9.69 13.56
CA ASN A 8 -13.66 -8.61 14.16
C ASN A 8 -12.71 -7.75 15.00
N CYS A 9 -12.56 -6.47 14.65
CA CYS A 9 -11.61 -5.61 15.35
C CYS A 9 -12.03 -5.24 16.79
N PHE A 10 -13.31 -5.40 17.15
CA PHE A 10 -13.79 -5.10 18.50
C PHE A 10 -13.67 -6.31 19.45
N THR A 11 -13.91 -7.52 18.94
CA THR A 11 -13.85 -8.75 19.75
C THR A 11 -12.51 -9.47 19.65
N GLY A 12 -11.75 -9.24 18.58
CA GLY A 12 -10.54 -9.99 18.24
C GLY A 12 -10.83 -11.40 17.71
N GLU A 13 -12.09 -11.77 17.53
CA GLU A 13 -12.49 -13.09 17.06
C GLU A 13 -12.38 -13.20 15.55
N THR A 14 -11.92 -14.38 15.08
CA THR A 14 -11.94 -14.70 13.65
C THR A 14 -13.37 -15.03 13.24
N GLU A 15 -13.99 -14.16 12.44
CA GLU A 15 -15.32 -14.37 11.88
C GLU A 15 -15.28 -15.37 10.72
N TYR A 16 -14.17 -15.38 9.97
CA TYR A 16 -13.97 -16.28 8.84
C TYR A 16 -12.50 -16.52 8.54
N SER A 17 -12.19 -17.71 8.07
CA SER A 17 -10.86 -18.03 7.56
C SER A 17 -10.94 -18.98 6.37
N THR A 18 -9.96 -18.88 5.49
CA THR A 18 -9.88 -19.73 4.30
C THR A 18 -8.42 -19.96 3.89
N ASN A 19 -8.13 -21.13 3.32
CA ASN A 19 -6.89 -21.37 2.59
C ASN A 19 -7.07 -20.85 1.16
N ALA A 20 -6.94 -19.53 1.01
CA ALA A 20 -7.21 -18.81 -0.23
C ALA A 20 -6.20 -19.15 -1.34
N HIS A 21 -4.92 -19.20 -0.99
CA HIS A 21 -3.82 -19.30 -1.94
C HIS A 21 -2.98 -20.54 -1.68
N ASP A 22 -2.31 -21.02 -2.73
CA ASP A 22 -1.40 -22.17 -2.66
C ASP A 22 -0.03 -21.78 -2.09
N ASP A 23 0.23 -20.48 -1.94
CA ASP A 23 1.50 -19.92 -1.46
C ASP A 23 1.28 -18.68 -0.56
N PHE A 24 2.34 -18.00 -0.10
CA PHE A 24 2.27 -16.83 0.76
C PHE A 24 1.44 -15.70 0.14
N VAL A 25 0.42 -15.27 0.89
CA VAL A 25 -0.32 -14.04 0.60
C VAL A 25 0.57 -12.87 0.99
N ASP A 26 0.91 -12.04 0.00
CA ASP A 26 1.79 -10.89 0.21
C ASP A 26 0.99 -9.59 0.36
N THR A 27 -0.19 -9.51 -0.24
CA THR A 27 -0.98 -8.29 -0.23
C THR A 27 -2.46 -8.57 -0.05
N VAL A 28 -3.11 -7.68 0.70
CA VAL A 28 -4.56 -7.64 0.87
C VAL A 28 -5.02 -6.19 0.75
N CYS A 29 -6.15 -5.99 0.08
CA CYS A 29 -6.84 -4.71 0.01
C CYS A 29 -8.33 -4.94 0.26
N VAL A 30 -8.97 -4.01 0.95
CA VAL A 30 -10.40 -4.05 1.25
C VAL A 30 -11.01 -2.72 0.84
N GLY A 31 -12.20 -2.76 0.25
CA GLY A 31 -12.94 -1.54 -0.02
C GLY A 31 -14.27 -1.77 -0.70
N MET A 32 -14.95 -0.68 -1.02
CA MET A 32 -16.27 -0.71 -1.63
C MET A 32 -16.14 -0.56 -3.14
N THR A 33 -16.93 -1.30 -3.91
CA THR A 33 -17.10 -1.03 -5.34
C THR A 33 -18.06 0.15 -5.57
N THR A 34 -18.10 0.64 -6.80
CA THR A 34 -19.11 1.60 -7.31
C THR A 34 -20.55 1.18 -7.01
N LYS A 35 -20.82 -0.13 -7.00
CA LYS A 35 -22.15 -0.73 -6.69
C LYS A 35 -22.36 -1.02 -5.20
N LYS A 36 -21.52 -0.48 -4.33
CA LYS A 36 -21.59 -0.67 -2.87
C LYS A 36 -21.47 -2.14 -2.44
N LEU A 37 -20.72 -2.95 -3.19
CA LEU A 37 -20.28 -4.26 -2.74
C LEU A 37 -19.00 -4.10 -1.90
N LEU A 38 -18.96 -4.67 -0.70
CA LEU A 38 -17.74 -4.70 0.11
C LEU A 38 -16.88 -5.87 -0.34
N ILE A 39 -15.74 -5.58 -0.95
CA ILE A 39 -14.84 -6.58 -1.48
C ILE A 39 -13.51 -6.63 -0.72
N GLY A 40 -12.94 -7.82 -0.67
CA GLY A 40 -11.56 -8.07 -0.30
C GLY A 40 -10.81 -8.59 -1.51
N ILE A 41 -9.57 -8.15 -1.71
CA ILE A 41 -8.73 -8.59 -2.82
C ILE A 41 -7.40 -9.04 -2.23
N THR A 42 -6.98 -10.26 -2.54
CA THR A 42 -5.75 -10.87 -2.05
C THR A 42 -4.84 -11.22 -3.20
N GLY A 43 -3.53 -10.99 -3.04
CA GLY A 43 -2.50 -11.34 -4.00
C GLY A 43 -1.38 -12.12 -3.33
N ALA A 44 -0.86 -13.13 -4.02
CA ALA A 44 0.09 -14.07 -3.44
C ALA A 44 1.22 -14.47 -4.40
N PHE A 45 2.12 -15.29 -3.87
CA PHE A 45 3.27 -15.84 -4.59
C PHE A 45 2.88 -16.94 -5.59
N ASP A 46 1.65 -17.46 -5.52
CA ASP A 46 1.07 -18.38 -6.52
C ASP A 46 0.65 -17.67 -7.82
N ASN A 47 0.98 -16.38 -7.95
CA ASN A 47 0.68 -15.49 -9.08
C ASN A 47 -0.81 -15.22 -9.28
N LYS A 48 -1.67 -15.59 -8.32
CA LYS A 48 -3.11 -15.36 -8.38
C LYS A 48 -3.49 -14.11 -7.59
N ILE A 49 -4.51 -13.45 -8.10
CA ILE A 49 -5.32 -12.48 -7.35
C ILE A 49 -6.68 -13.12 -7.11
N ILE A 50 -7.19 -13.06 -5.89
CA ILE A 50 -8.52 -13.56 -5.56
C ILE A 50 -9.36 -12.43 -5.01
N VAL A 51 -10.58 -12.30 -5.53
CA VAL A 51 -11.56 -11.31 -5.11
C VAL A 51 -12.66 -12.00 -4.32
N TRP A 52 -13.03 -11.39 -3.21
CA TRP A 52 -13.96 -11.89 -2.20
C TRP A 52 -15.09 -10.90 -1.98
N ASP A 53 -16.31 -11.39 -1.80
CA ASP A 53 -17.40 -10.65 -1.15
C ASP A 53 -17.25 -10.86 0.36
N LEU A 54 -16.93 -9.79 1.07
CA LEU A 54 -16.65 -9.87 2.50
C LEU A 54 -17.91 -9.96 3.36
N ARG A 55 -19.08 -9.55 2.84
CA ARG A 55 -20.35 -9.65 3.59
C ARG A 55 -20.90 -11.07 3.55
N ASN A 56 -20.72 -11.74 2.42
CA ASN A 56 -21.22 -13.09 2.21
C ASN A 56 -20.14 -14.17 2.38
N HIS A 57 -18.88 -13.76 2.59
CA HIS A 57 -17.74 -14.66 2.75
C HIS A 57 -17.55 -15.60 1.55
N THR A 58 -17.84 -15.10 0.34
CA THR A 58 -17.78 -15.87 -0.90
C THR A 58 -16.66 -15.38 -1.79
N GLN A 59 -16.03 -16.32 -2.50
CA GLN A 59 -15.08 -16.00 -3.55
C GLN A 59 -15.84 -15.55 -4.81
N LEU A 60 -15.57 -14.34 -5.29
CA LEU A 60 -16.17 -13.80 -6.51
C LEU A 60 -15.39 -14.19 -7.76
N LYS A 61 -14.06 -14.12 -7.70
CA LYS A 61 -13.20 -14.34 -8.87
C LYS A 61 -11.79 -14.74 -8.49
N ILE A 62 -11.16 -15.57 -9.33
CA ILE A 62 -9.72 -15.81 -9.35
C ILE A 62 -9.17 -15.23 -10.65
N LEU A 63 -8.09 -14.46 -10.56
CA LEU A 63 -7.36 -13.87 -11.68
C LEU A 63 -5.92 -14.40 -11.65
N GLY A 64 -5.58 -15.31 -12.57
CA GLY A 64 -4.23 -15.86 -12.74
C GLY A 64 -4.16 -17.39 -12.83
N PRO A 65 -2.96 -17.96 -13.04
CA PRO A 65 -1.94 -17.45 -13.96
C PRO A 65 -2.24 -17.86 -15.41
N GLY A 66 -2.00 -16.95 -16.36
CA GLY A 66 -1.73 -17.34 -17.75
C GLY A 66 -2.87 -17.52 -18.74
N GLY A 67 -4.03 -16.89 -18.56
CA GLY A 67 -5.04 -16.77 -19.64
C GLY A 67 -4.62 -15.75 -20.70
N GLU A 68 -5.03 -15.95 -21.94
CA GLU A 68 -4.94 -14.98 -23.04
C GLU A 68 -6.37 -14.53 -23.37
N GLU A 69 -6.64 -13.23 -23.35
CA GLU A 69 -7.90 -12.68 -23.86
C GLU A 69 -7.61 -11.56 -24.85
N THR A 70 -8.50 -11.41 -25.83
CA THR A 70 -8.51 -10.28 -26.74
C THR A 70 -8.97 -9.03 -26.00
N VAL A 71 -8.06 -8.08 -25.81
CA VAL A 71 -8.35 -6.72 -25.34
C VAL A 71 -8.54 -5.84 -26.59
N ASP A 72 -9.66 -5.10 -26.62
CA ASP A 72 -10.04 -4.19 -27.71
C ASP A 72 -10.18 -4.84 -29.11
N GLY A 73 -10.41 -6.16 -29.17
CA GLY A 73 -10.70 -6.91 -30.39
C GLY A 73 -9.52 -7.09 -31.37
N GLN A 74 -8.33 -6.60 -31.04
CA GLN A 74 -7.14 -6.69 -31.92
C GLN A 74 -5.88 -7.20 -31.21
N ASN A 75 -5.76 -7.06 -29.89
CA ASN A 75 -4.57 -7.48 -29.15
C ASN A 75 -4.89 -8.60 -28.17
N ILE A 76 -4.13 -9.69 -28.21
CA ILE A 76 -4.17 -10.72 -27.18
C ILE A 76 -3.27 -10.26 -26.02
N GLU A 77 -3.87 -9.96 -24.87
CA GLU A 77 -3.11 -9.73 -23.64
C GLU A 77 -3.22 -10.94 -22.71
N ARG A 78 -2.14 -11.17 -21.96
CA ARG A 78 -2.13 -12.16 -20.90
C ARG A 78 -2.90 -11.61 -19.69
N VAL A 79 -4.03 -12.23 -19.36
CA VAL A 79 -5.03 -11.79 -18.35
C VAL A 79 -4.68 -12.26 -16.93
N GLY A 80 -3.41 -12.58 -16.68
CA GLY A 80 -2.93 -12.95 -15.37
C GLY A 80 -1.47 -12.58 -15.20
N HIS A 81 -1.05 -12.43 -13.96
CA HIS A 81 0.36 -12.30 -13.64
C HIS A 81 1.08 -13.65 -13.77
N THR A 82 2.38 -13.58 -14.03
CA THR A 82 3.25 -14.75 -14.23
C THR A 82 4.41 -14.77 -13.25
N GLY A 83 4.34 -13.91 -12.24
CA GLY A 83 5.28 -13.77 -11.15
C GLY A 83 4.54 -13.23 -9.93
N HIS A 84 5.22 -13.24 -8.79
CA HIS A 84 4.60 -12.95 -7.49
C HIS A 84 3.86 -11.62 -7.51
N ILE A 85 2.68 -11.57 -6.90
CA ILE A 85 1.95 -10.32 -6.69
C ILE A 85 2.53 -9.64 -5.46
N HIS A 86 3.10 -8.45 -5.63
CA HIS A 86 3.72 -7.72 -4.52
C HIS A 86 2.74 -6.77 -3.84
N GLU A 87 1.87 -6.10 -4.61
CA GLU A 87 0.94 -5.13 -4.05
C GLU A 87 -0.34 -5.03 -4.89
N ILE A 88 -1.45 -4.75 -4.20
CA ILE A 88 -2.75 -4.46 -4.79
C ILE A 88 -3.31 -3.19 -4.14
N ARG A 89 -3.86 -2.30 -4.98
CA ARG A 89 -4.52 -1.06 -4.56
C ARG A 89 -5.86 -0.93 -5.25
N LEU A 90 -6.94 -0.82 -4.46
CA LEU A 90 -8.26 -0.44 -4.96
C LEU A 90 -8.27 1.07 -5.24
N SER A 91 -8.92 1.48 -6.33
CA SER A 91 -9.04 2.91 -6.62
C SER A 91 -9.92 3.61 -5.57
N PRO A 92 -9.69 4.92 -5.31
CA PRO A 92 -10.53 5.73 -4.43
C PRO A 92 -12.03 5.66 -4.71
N THR A 93 -12.43 5.61 -5.98
CA THR A 93 -13.83 5.48 -6.42
C THR A 93 -14.35 4.05 -6.35
N GLY A 94 -13.44 3.06 -6.25
CA GLY A 94 -13.77 1.65 -6.20
C GLY A 94 -14.22 1.06 -7.53
N GLY A 95 -14.04 1.77 -8.66
CA GLY A 95 -14.41 1.26 -9.98
C GLY A 95 -13.40 0.25 -10.53
N TRP A 96 -12.15 0.36 -10.13
CA TRP A 96 -11.05 -0.48 -10.62
C TRP A 96 -10.02 -0.72 -9.51
N PHE A 97 -9.12 -1.67 -9.72
CA PHE A 97 -7.95 -1.86 -8.87
C PHE A 97 -6.70 -2.11 -9.71
N ALA A 98 -5.53 -1.82 -9.14
CA ALA A 98 -4.25 -2.13 -9.75
C ALA A 98 -3.52 -3.20 -8.96
N SER A 99 -2.75 -4.03 -9.66
CA SER A 99 -1.83 -5.01 -9.09
C SER A 99 -0.45 -4.87 -9.71
N CYS A 100 0.61 -5.08 -8.92
CA CYS A 100 1.99 -5.09 -9.41
C CYS A 100 2.70 -6.40 -9.08
N SER A 101 3.69 -6.76 -9.91
CA SER A 101 4.29 -8.08 -9.86
C SER A 101 5.78 -8.11 -10.24
N GLY A 102 6.44 -9.17 -9.76
CA GLY A 102 7.77 -9.58 -10.21
C GLY A 102 7.86 -9.90 -11.71
N ASP A 103 6.73 -10.10 -12.40
CA ASP A 103 6.69 -10.26 -13.86
C ASP A 103 6.93 -8.97 -14.67
N ARG A 104 7.22 -7.87 -13.96
CA ARG A 104 7.52 -6.53 -14.49
C ARG A 104 6.30 -5.81 -15.08
N SER A 105 5.10 -6.19 -14.63
CA SER A 105 3.87 -5.54 -15.04
C SER A 105 3.07 -4.95 -13.88
N ILE A 106 2.35 -3.89 -14.21
CA ILE A 106 1.25 -3.36 -13.42
C ILE A 106 -0.01 -3.60 -14.25
N LYS A 107 -1.00 -4.27 -13.67
CA LYS A 107 -2.26 -4.59 -14.35
C LYS A 107 -3.40 -3.85 -13.67
N LEU A 108 -4.27 -3.24 -14.47
CA LEU A 108 -5.47 -2.59 -13.98
C LEU A 108 -6.69 -3.45 -14.33
N TRP A 109 -7.59 -3.60 -13.38
CA TRP A 109 -8.73 -4.50 -13.47
C TRP A 109 -10.01 -3.77 -13.13
N ASP A 110 -11.06 -4.03 -13.89
CA ASP A 110 -12.39 -3.53 -13.59
C ASP A 110 -13.00 -4.30 -12.40
N THR A 111 -13.56 -3.61 -11.41
CA THR A 111 -14.10 -4.26 -10.20
C THR A 111 -15.49 -4.87 -10.38
N GLU A 112 -16.19 -4.53 -11.47
CA GLU A 112 -17.55 -5.05 -11.72
C GLU A 112 -17.51 -6.32 -12.57
N THR A 113 -16.63 -6.34 -13.57
CA THR A 113 -16.48 -7.42 -14.55
C THR A 113 -15.27 -8.30 -14.28
N PHE A 114 -14.31 -7.82 -13.48
CA PHE A 114 -13.02 -8.44 -13.22
C PHE A 114 -12.19 -8.73 -14.48
N LYS A 115 -12.42 -7.93 -15.53
CA LYS A 115 -11.63 -7.97 -16.77
C LYS A 115 -10.42 -7.06 -16.66
N LEU A 116 -9.35 -7.45 -17.34
CA LEU A 116 -8.16 -6.62 -17.50
C LEU A 116 -8.53 -5.38 -18.35
N LEU A 117 -8.27 -4.20 -17.81
CA LEU A 117 -8.46 -2.92 -18.52
C LEU A 117 -7.26 -2.65 -19.42
N PHE A 118 -6.05 -2.70 -18.86
CA PHE A 118 -4.78 -2.61 -19.60
C PHE A 118 -3.59 -2.98 -18.71
N THR A 119 -2.44 -3.19 -19.36
CA THR A 119 -1.16 -3.50 -18.71
C THR A 119 -0.15 -2.37 -18.92
N LEU A 120 0.51 -1.93 -17.84
CA LEU A 120 1.72 -1.09 -17.89
C LEU A 120 2.95 -1.97 -17.64
N ARG A 121 4.08 -1.68 -18.30
CA ARG A 121 5.30 -2.51 -18.23
C ARG A 121 6.51 -1.73 -17.78
N GLU A 122 7.28 -2.35 -16.89
CA GLU A 122 8.54 -1.82 -16.41
C GLU A 122 9.74 -2.68 -16.85
N PRO A 123 10.97 -2.13 -16.80
CA PRO A 123 12.18 -2.91 -17.07
C PRO A 123 12.45 -4.01 -16.04
N PHE A 124 11.99 -3.83 -14.79
CA PHE A 124 12.23 -4.73 -13.66
C PHE A 124 10.94 -5.05 -12.90
N GLY A 125 11.00 -6.04 -12.01
CA GLY A 125 9.86 -6.42 -11.16
C GLY A 125 9.39 -5.23 -10.32
N VAL A 126 8.08 -5.02 -10.27
CA VAL A 126 7.47 -3.89 -9.58
C VAL A 126 7.12 -4.33 -8.17
N ASN A 127 7.77 -3.72 -7.18
CA ASN A 127 7.63 -4.11 -5.78
C ASN A 127 6.44 -3.42 -5.11
N CYS A 128 6.13 -2.21 -5.56
CA CYS A 128 5.11 -1.41 -4.93
C CYS A 128 4.40 -0.45 -5.87
N ILE A 129 3.15 -0.10 -5.53
CA ILE A 129 2.30 0.83 -6.26
C ILE A 129 1.39 1.66 -5.35
N ASP A 130 1.04 2.88 -5.78
CA ASP A 130 -0.07 3.64 -5.22
C ASP A 130 -0.84 4.37 -6.32
N ILE A 131 -2.12 4.67 -6.06
CA ILE A 131 -3.04 5.36 -6.95
C ILE A 131 -3.22 6.80 -6.44
N SER A 132 -3.10 7.79 -7.32
CA SER A 132 -3.37 9.18 -6.94
C SER A 132 -4.85 9.36 -6.57
N THR A 133 -5.15 10.27 -5.64
CA THR A 133 -6.53 10.51 -5.18
C THR A 133 -7.45 11.00 -6.29
N ASP A 134 -6.90 11.70 -7.29
CA ASP A 134 -7.61 12.15 -8.49
C ASP A 134 -7.75 11.07 -9.58
N GLU A 135 -7.24 9.85 -9.34
CA GLU A 135 -7.25 8.70 -10.25
C GLU A 135 -6.61 8.93 -11.62
N ASN A 136 -5.80 9.98 -11.76
CA ASN A 136 -5.12 10.27 -13.02
C ASN A 136 -3.79 9.52 -13.15
N PHE A 137 -3.21 9.08 -12.04
CA PHE A 137 -1.85 8.56 -12.00
C PHE A 137 -1.69 7.27 -11.17
N ILE A 138 -0.77 6.41 -11.61
CA ILE A 138 -0.17 5.35 -10.78
C ILE A 138 1.28 5.72 -10.49
N LEU A 139 1.68 5.63 -9.22
CA LEU A 139 3.06 5.65 -8.76
C LEU A 139 3.51 4.20 -8.58
N SER A 140 4.75 3.92 -8.93
CA SER A 140 5.31 2.57 -8.91
C SER A 140 6.77 2.61 -8.53
N GLY A 141 7.26 1.55 -7.88
CA GLY A 141 8.63 1.40 -7.43
C GLY A 141 9.27 0.08 -7.88
N SER A 142 10.47 0.16 -8.47
CA SER A 142 11.29 -0.98 -8.87
C SER A 142 12.79 -0.66 -8.84
N ARG A 143 13.61 -1.53 -8.21
CA ARG A 143 15.10 -1.42 -8.15
C ARG A 143 15.64 0.03 -7.96
N GLY A 144 15.12 0.76 -6.98
CA GLY A 144 15.53 2.13 -6.66
C GLY A 144 14.94 3.23 -7.53
N VAL A 145 14.19 2.85 -8.56
CA VAL A 145 13.51 3.75 -9.48
C VAL A 145 12.04 3.88 -9.09
N VAL A 146 11.54 5.11 -9.06
CA VAL A 146 10.10 5.38 -9.02
C VAL A 146 9.62 5.92 -10.36
N ARG A 147 8.42 5.50 -10.76
CA ARG A 147 7.75 5.94 -11.99
C ARG A 147 6.35 6.44 -11.73
N ILE A 148 5.94 7.45 -12.48
CA ILE A 148 4.54 7.88 -12.54
C ILE A 148 4.00 7.64 -13.94
N TRP A 149 2.85 6.98 -13.98
CA TRP A 149 2.11 6.63 -15.18
C TRP A 149 0.85 7.47 -15.26
N ASP A 150 0.63 8.12 -16.39
CA ASP A 150 -0.62 8.81 -16.69
C ASP A 150 -1.63 7.80 -17.25
N LEU A 151 -2.75 7.62 -16.56
CA LEU A 151 -3.74 6.58 -16.88
C LEU A 151 -4.60 6.93 -18.10
N THR A 152 -4.69 8.21 -18.46
CA THR A 152 -5.42 8.66 -19.66
C THR A 152 -4.62 8.33 -20.91
N THR A 153 -3.34 8.67 -20.91
CA THR A 153 -2.44 8.47 -22.06
C THR A 153 -1.77 7.09 -22.05
N ARG A 154 -1.83 6.37 -20.93
CA ARG A 154 -1.15 5.09 -20.67
C ARG A 154 0.36 5.17 -20.85
N LYS A 155 0.95 6.32 -20.55
CA LYS A 155 2.37 6.60 -20.74
C LYS A 155 3.05 6.94 -19.42
N GLU A 156 4.32 6.56 -19.34
CA GLU A 156 5.21 7.05 -18.29
C GLU A 156 5.41 8.57 -18.48
N VAL A 157 5.11 9.34 -17.44
CA VAL A 157 5.30 10.81 -17.42
C VAL A 157 6.44 11.24 -16.50
N MET A 158 6.97 10.33 -15.68
CA MET A 158 8.13 10.57 -14.84
C MET A 158 8.87 9.27 -14.54
N THR A 159 10.20 9.31 -14.62
CA THR A 159 11.14 8.33 -14.05
C THR A 159 12.13 9.07 -13.15
N LYS A 160 12.36 8.54 -11.94
CA LYS A 160 13.35 9.07 -11.00
C LYS A 160 14.12 7.94 -10.34
N TYR A 161 15.45 7.99 -10.45
CA TYR A 161 16.36 7.21 -9.60
C TYR A 161 16.32 7.83 -8.20
N ALA A 162 15.47 7.29 -7.35
CA ALA A 162 15.20 7.83 -6.03
C ALA A 162 16.11 7.23 -4.97
N HIS A 163 16.48 5.96 -5.10
CA HIS A 163 17.23 5.19 -4.10
C HIS A 163 18.31 4.34 -4.79
N GLU A 164 19.36 3.98 -4.04
CA GLU A 164 20.41 3.07 -4.51
C GLU A 164 19.95 1.60 -4.50
N ASP A 165 19.11 1.26 -3.52
CA ASP A 165 18.52 -0.06 -3.33
C ASP A 165 17.05 -0.12 -3.78
N LYS A 166 16.44 -1.30 -3.70
CA LYS A 166 15.05 -1.52 -4.11
C LYS A 166 14.08 -0.55 -3.40
N VAL A 167 13.08 -0.08 -4.13
CA VAL A 167 11.97 0.67 -3.52
C VAL A 167 11.07 -0.33 -2.80
N ASP A 168 10.86 -0.13 -1.50
CA ASP A 168 10.08 -1.03 -0.65
C ASP A 168 8.60 -0.64 -0.62
N THR A 169 8.28 0.64 -0.51
CA THR A 169 6.90 1.15 -0.58
C THR A 169 6.84 2.57 -1.14
N VAL A 170 5.68 2.96 -1.64
CA VAL A 170 5.38 4.28 -2.20
C VAL A 170 4.02 4.77 -1.71
N ALA A 171 3.83 6.09 -1.66
CA ALA A 171 2.56 6.69 -1.29
C ALA A 171 2.32 8.02 -2.02
N PHE A 172 1.14 8.23 -2.55
CA PHE A 172 0.65 9.55 -2.95
C PHE A 172 0.06 10.29 -1.75
N ALA A 173 0.28 11.60 -1.72
CA ALA A 173 -0.44 12.49 -0.83
C ALA A 173 -1.85 12.78 -1.38
N PRO A 174 -2.79 13.23 -0.52
CA PRO A 174 -4.14 13.59 -0.92
C PRO A 174 -4.23 14.69 -1.99
N ASP A 175 -3.19 15.51 -2.16
CA ASP A 175 -3.13 16.56 -3.17
C ASP A 175 -2.86 16.06 -4.61
N SER A 176 -2.58 14.76 -4.78
CA SER A 176 -2.19 14.12 -6.06
C SER A 176 -0.95 14.73 -6.74
N ARG A 177 -0.18 15.54 -6.03
CA ARG A 177 1.02 16.24 -6.52
C ARG A 177 2.27 15.89 -5.73
N THR A 178 2.10 15.51 -4.48
CA THR A 178 3.15 15.07 -3.58
C THR A 178 3.15 13.55 -3.50
N PHE A 179 4.34 12.95 -3.47
CA PHE A 179 4.48 11.53 -3.20
C PHE A 179 5.72 11.25 -2.34
N ALA A 180 5.74 10.07 -1.74
CA ALA A 180 6.88 9.55 -1.00
C ALA A 180 7.27 8.16 -1.49
N SER A 181 8.54 7.81 -1.30
CA SER A 181 9.06 6.47 -1.55
C SER A 181 10.08 6.09 -0.49
N SER A 182 10.10 4.82 -0.07
CA SER A 182 11.12 4.29 0.84
C SER A 182 12.04 3.26 0.19
N SER A 183 13.24 3.17 0.75
CA SER A 183 14.21 2.10 0.50
C SER A 183 14.98 1.85 1.79
N GLY A 184 14.81 0.67 2.38
CA GLY A 184 15.33 0.40 3.72
C GLY A 184 14.84 1.44 4.72
N PRO A 185 15.72 2.08 5.50
CA PRO A 185 15.33 3.10 6.48
C PRO A 185 15.10 4.50 5.87
N SER A 186 15.43 4.73 4.59
CA SER A 186 15.31 6.05 3.95
C SER A 186 13.93 6.27 3.35
N VAL A 187 13.43 7.51 3.44
CA VAL A 187 12.20 7.97 2.79
C VAL A 187 12.50 9.27 2.04
N HIS A 188 12.14 9.33 0.77
CA HIS A 188 12.24 10.54 -0.05
C HIS A 188 10.84 11.06 -0.38
N VAL A 189 10.61 12.35 -0.15
CA VAL A 189 9.35 13.03 -0.47
C VAL A 189 9.56 13.98 -1.63
N TYR A 190 8.70 13.90 -2.64
CA TYR A 190 8.77 14.71 -3.85
C TYR A 190 7.45 15.48 -4.05
N ASN A 191 7.53 16.68 -4.61
CA ASN A 191 6.36 17.48 -4.97
C ASN A 191 6.43 17.96 -6.43
N ARG A 192 5.29 17.86 -7.14
CA ARG A 192 5.13 18.36 -8.51
C ARG A 192 4.98 19.87 -8.53
N GLN A 193 5.99 20.54 -9.08
CA GLN A 193 6.01 21.99 -9.26
C GLN A 193 6.16 22.34 -10.73
N ASN A 194 5.57 23.45 -11.16
CA ASN A 194 5.84 23.99 -12.49
C ASN A 194 7.15 24.78 -12.46
N ASP A 195 7.97 24.61 -13.49
CA ASP A 195 9.09 25.52 -13.72
C ASP A 195 8.61 26.87 -14.27
N ASN A 196 9.53 27.84 -14.37
CA ASN A 196 9.23 29.19 -14.85
C ASN A 196 8.73 29.22 -16.31
N LYS A 197 8.78 28.09 -17.02
CA LYS A 197 8.28 27.91 -18.40
C LYS A 197 6.96 27.12 -18.45
N GLY A 198 6.35 26.84 -17.30
CA GLY A 198 5.09 26.11 -17.19
C GLY A 198 5.20 24.59 -17.29
N LYS A 199 6.41 24.02 -17.36
CA LYS A 199 6.61 22.56 -17.42
C LYS A 199 6.62 21.99 -16.00
N SER A 200 5.73 21.04 -15.71
CA SER A 200 5.72 20.33 -14.44
C SER A 200 6.96 19.43 -14.27
N LYS A 201 7.60 19.50 -13.11
CA LYS A 201 8.68 18.60 -12.66
C LYS A 201 8.49 18.23 -11.20
N TYR A 202 8.85 17.01 -10.84
CA TYR A 202 8.90 16.57 -9.45
C TYR A 202 10.25 16.97 -8.84
N LYS A 203 10.22 17.71 -7.73
CA LYS A 203 11.40 18.09 -6.96
C LYS A 203 11.42 17.34 -5.64
N LEU A 204 12.62 16.95 -5.20
CA LEU A 204 12.84 16.40 -3.87
C LEU A 204 12.59 17.52 -2.85
N MET A 205 11.75 17.24 -1.86
CA MET A 205 11.35 18.17 -0.81
C MET A 205 11.98 17.78 0.53
N HIS A 206 11.94 16.49 0.85
CA HIS A 206 12.46 15.97 2.11
C HIS A 206 13.20 14.65 1.88
N GLN A 207 14.27 14.45 2.64
CA GLN A 207 14.90 13.16 2.87
C GLN A 207 14.76 12.87 4.36
N LEU A 208 14.02 11.83 4.67
CA LEU A 208 13.74 11.39 6.03
C LEU A 208 14.42 10.05 6.24
N GLN A 209 14.78 9.78 7.49
CA GLN A 209 15.48 8.56 7.86
C GLN A 209 14.80 7.98 9.09
N ASN A 210 14.62 6.67 9.12
CA ASN A 210 14.30 5.96 10.34
C ASN A 210 15.54 5.95 11.26
N PRO A 211 15.51 6.59 12.44
CA PRO A 211 16.68 6.69 13.32
C PRO A 211 17.15 5.34 13.85
N SER A 212 16.24 4.38 13.98
CA SER A 212 16.59 3.01 14.41
C SER A 212 17.37 2.23 13.35
N GLY A 213 17.48 2.75 12.12
CA GLY A 213 18.04 2.05 10.98
C GLY A 213 17.18 0.90 10.46
N LYS A 214 16.00 0.64 11.06
CA LYS A 214 15.08 -0.42 10.62
C LYS A 214 14.42 -0.05 9.29
N ASN A 215 14.20 -1.06 8.46
CA ASN A 215 13.55 -0.89 7.16
C ASN A 215 12.09 -0.47 7.32
N ILE A 216 11.67 0.47 6.47
CA ILE A 216 10.31 0.91 6.30
C ILE A 216 9.55 -0.11 5.45
N SER A 217 8.46 -0.65 5.98
CA SER A 217 7.62 -1.65 5.32
C SER A 217 6.33 -1.10 4.73
N ASP A 218 5.81 0.02 5.24
CA ASP A 218 4.66 0.72 4.63
C ASP A 218 4.74 2.23 4.88
N LEU A 219 4.16 3.01 3.95
CA LEU A 219 4.14 4.48 3.96
C LEU A 219 2.74 4.99 3.62
N ARG A 220 2.29 6.02 4.34
CA ARG A 220 1.01 6.71 4.06
C ARG A 220 1.09 8.18 4.41
N PHE A 221 0.54 9.02 3.54
CA PHE A 221 0.24 10.40 3.94
C PHE A 221 -1.01 10.42 4.81
N VAL A 222 -0.98 11.27 5.83
CA VAL A 222 -2.17 11.67 6.58
C VAL A 222 -3.03 12.56 5.69
N ASN A 223 -4.35 12.57 5.92
CA ASN A 223 -5.30 13.34 5.11
C ASN A 223 -5.04 14.85 5.10
N ASP A 224 -4.29 15.37 6.06
CA ASP A 224 -3.84 16.76 6.06
C ASP A 224 -2.91 17.10 4.87
N GLY A 225 -2.34 16.08 4.21
CA GLY A 225 -1.33 16.21 3.16
C GLY A 225 0.00 16.79 3.65
N LYS A 226 0.15 16.94 4.95
CA LYS A 226 1.28 17.58 5.62
C LYS A 226 2.01 16.64 6.54
N SER A 227 1.48 15.46 6.83
CA SER A 227 2.16 14.48 7.66
C SER A 227 2.29 13.16 6.91
N ILE A 228 3.36 12.43 7.19
CA ILE A 228 3.58 11.08 6.66
C ILE A 228 3.79 10.11 7.81
N GLN A 229 3.09 8.98 7.75
CA GLN A 229 3.21 7.86 8.66
C GLN A 229 3.97 6.72 7.98
N ALA A 230 4.82 6.04 8.73
CA ALA A 230 5.47 4.81 8.30
C ALA A 230 5.35 3.70 9.33
N LEU A 231 5.37 2.47 8.84
CA LEU A 231 5.65 1.30 9.65
C LEU A 231 7.08 0.85 9.36
N ALA A 232 7.86 0.60 10.40
CA ALA A 232 9.18 0.00 10.32
C ALA A 232 9.21 -1.30 11.11
N LYS A 233 9.69 -2.36 10.46
CA LYS A 233 9.84 -3.74 10.96
C LYS A 233 8.99 -4.07 12.20
N TYR A 234 7.72 -4.40 11.96
CA TYR A 234 6.73 -5.04 12.85
C TYR A 234 6.40 -4.40 14.22
N ASP A 235 7.25 -3.53 14.78
CA ASP A 235 7.12 -3.00 16.14
C ASP A 235 7.16 -1.47 16.23
N THR A 236 7.47 -0.78 15.13
CA THR A 236 7.70 0.67 15.14
C THR A 236 6.78 1.38 14.17
N ALA A 237 6.04 2.37 14.67
CA ALA A 237 5.32 3.34 13.85
C ALA A 237 6.01 4.71 13.95
N LEU A 238 6.23 5.36 12.82
CA LEU A 238 6.81 6.70 12.73
C LEU A 238 5.80 7.68 12.15
N CYS A 239 5.87 8.92 12.58
CA CYS A 239 5.10 10.03 12.01
C CYS A 239 6.02 11.24 11.86
N TRP A 240 6.11 11.78 10.65
CA TRP A 240 6.82 13.02 10.36
C TRP A 240 5.82 14.10 9.94
N ASP A 241 5.97 15.29 10.53
CA ASP A 241 5.31 16.51 10.07
C ASP A 241 6.18 17.19 9.00
N LEU A 242 5.57 17.52 7.87
CA LEU A 242 6.17 18.12 6.67
C LEU A 242 5.71 19.58 6.48
N SER A 243 5.00 20.16 7.45
CA SER A 243 4.42 21.50 7.36
C SER A 243 5.42 22.65 7.54
N ASP A 244 6.59 22.37 8.12
CA ASP A 244 7.64 23.37 8.31
C ASP A 244 8.41 23.67 7.02
N LYS A 245 8.50 24.98 6.72
CA LYS A 245 9.19 25.52 5.54
C LYS A 245 10.69 25.65 5.79
N ALA A 246 11.45 25.22 4.79
CA ALA A 246 12.84 25.58 4.51
C ALA A 246 13.89 25.04 5.49
N GLY A 247 14.46 23.90 5.12
CA GLY A 247 15.71 23.39 5.66
C GLY A 247 15.84 21.93 5.31
N GLU A 248 16.93 21.56 4.66
CA GLU A 248 17.39 20.17 4.67
C GLU A 248 17.30 19.68 6.12
N LEU A 249 16.44 18.69 6.39
CA LEU A 249 16.51 17.97 7.64
C LEU A 249 17.81 17.15 7.56
N THR A 250 18.92 17.76 7.98
CA THR A 250 20.14 17.03 8.29
C THR A 250 19.83 16.05 9.42
N ASN A 251 20.56 14.94 9.45
CA ASN A 251 20.33 13.76 10.30
C ASN A 251 20.02 14.04 11.78
N GLU A 252 20.40 15.20 12.32
CA GLU A 252 20.20 15.59 13.71
C GLU A 252 18.87 16.32 13.98
N ALA A 253 18.35 17.10 13.03
CA ALA A 253 17.06 17.82 13.18
C ALA A 253 15.85 16.90 12.98
N ALA A 254 16.00 15.85 12.16
CA ALA A 254 14.99 14.81 11.97
C ALA A 254 14.71 14.03 13.27
N VAL A 255 15.63 14.03 14.24
CA VAL A 255 15.49 13.40 15.57
C VAL A 255 14.65 14.27 16.52
N ALA A 256 14.71 15.59 16.41
CA ALA A 256 14.09 16.52 17.36
C ALA A 256 12.60 16.84 17.06
N ALA A 257 12.14 16.69 15.82
CA ALA A 257 10.73 16.93 15.43
C ALA A 257 9.85 15.68 15.46
N GLN A 258 10.31 14.61 16.13
CA GLN A 258 9.62 13.32 16.16
C GLN A 258 8.54 13.33 17.23
N LYS A 259 7.27 13.35 16.82
CA LYS A 259 6.23 12.75 17.65
C LYS A 259 6.21 11.24 17.36
N LEU A 260 7.21 10.55 17.92
CA LEU A 260 7.24 9.08 17.98
C LEU A 260 6.06 8.62 18.84
N VAL A 261 5.04 8.06 18.19
CA VAL A 261 4.05 7.25 18.90
C VAL A 261 4.48 5.81 18.74
N TYR A 262 5.14 5.29 19.78
CA TYR A 262 5.37 3.86 19.90
C TYR A 262 4.03 3.16 20.10
N LEU A 263 3.64 2.36 19.13
CA LEU A 263 2.61 1.35 19.30
C LEU A 263 3.33 0.01 19.19
N ASN A 264 3.75 -0.55 20.33
CA ASN A 264 4.18 -1.94 20.37
C ASN A 264 2.94 -2.80 20.08
N ILE A 265 2.90 -3.38 18.88
CA ILE A 265 1.79 -4.23 18.43
C ILE A 265 1.84 -5.58 19.15
N GLU A 266 3.02 -6.01 19.63
CA GLU A 266 3.16 -7.28 20.39
C GLU A 266 2.41 -7.26 21.72
N ASP A 267 2.33 -6.12 22.40
CA ASP A 267 1.68 -6.02 23.73
C ASP A 267 0.15 -5.89 23.65
N ASN A 268 -0.42 -5.62 22.46
CA ASN A 268 -1.85 -5.28 22.33
C ASN A 268 -2.67 -6.27 21.50
N ILE A 269 -2.06 -7.27 20.87
CA ILE A 269 -2.78 -8.39 20.23
C ILE A 269 -2.67 -9.63 21.12
N HIS A 270 -3.35 -9.61 22.26
CA HIS A 270 -3.65 -10.85 22.99
C HIS A 270 -4.90 -11.50 22.40
N VAL A 271 -4.74 -12.33 21.38
CA VAL A 271 -5.77 -13.33 21.04
C VAL A 271 -5.73 -14.39 22.14
N ARG A 272 -6.59 -14.27 23.14
CA ARG A 272 -6.80 -15.33 24.13
C ARG A 272 -7.80 -16.35 23.58
N PRO A 273 -7.41 -17.61 23.30
CA PRO A 273 -8.40 -18.65 23.04
C PRO A 273 -9.19 -18.91 24.33
N ARG A 274 -10.53 -18.91 24.24
CA ARG A 274 -11.42 -19.17 25.39
C ARG A 274 -11.42 -20.64 25.83
N ASN A 275 -10.86 -21.55 25.02
CA ASN A 275 -10.73 -22.97 25.34
C ASN A 275 -9.29 -23.33 25.70
N PRO A 276 -9.02 -23.81 26.93
CA PRO A 276 -7.67 -24.23 27.37
C PRO A 276 -7.08 -25.43 26.61
N THR A 277 -7.84 -26.03 25.68
CA THR A 277 -7.44 -27.24 24.95
C THR A 277 -6.96 -26.98 23.53
N GLU A 278 -7.07 -25.76 23.01
CA GLU A 278 -6.45 -25.40 21.74
C GLU A 278 -5.06 -24.81 22.01
N THR A 279 -4.05 -25.65 21.80
CA THR A 279 -2.64 -25.26 21.83
C THR A 279 -2.42 -24.04 20.94
N GLY A 280 -1.87 -22.99 21.54
CA GLY A 280 -1.68 -21.67 20.93
C GLY A 280 -0.99 -21.71 19.58
N PHE A 281 -1.46 -20.84 18.68
CA PHE A 281 -0.77 -20.55 17.43
C PHE A 281 0.19 -19.39 17.67
N THR A 282 1.48 -19.69 17.68
CA THR A 282 2.53 -18.73 17.32
C THR A 282 2.53 -18.61 15.80
N ALA A 283 2.06 -17.49 15.27
CA ALA A 283 2.25 -17.18 13.86
C ALA A 283 3.74 -16.85 13.64
N GLU A 284 4.55 -17.85 13.29
CA GLU A 284 5.89 -17.62 12.74
C GLU A 284 5.74 -17.18 11.28
N GLY A 285 5.44 -15.90 11.08
CA GLY A 285 5.30 -15.30 9.76
C GLY A 285 4.76 -13.87 9.84
N PRO A 286 5.08 -13.00 8.86
CA PRO A 286 4.70 -11.59 8.92
C PRO A 286 3.17 -11.43 8.88
N ILE A 287 2.60 -10.99 10.01
CA ILE A 287 1.23 -10.48 10.05
C ILE A 287 1.27 -9.08 9.45
N ARG A 288 0.86 -8.93 8.19
CA ARG A 288 0.59 -7.61 7.61
C ARG A 288 -0.76 -7.13 8.16
N VAL A 289 -0.72 -6.20 9.11
CA VAL A 289 -1.93 -5.55 9.62
C VAL A 289 -2.41 -4.55 8.57
N ALA A 290 -3.45 -4.91 7.81
CA ALA A 290 -4.22 -3.95 7.03
C ALA A 290 -5.25 -3.28 7.95
N ALA A 291 -4.81 -2.31 8.75
CA ALA A 291 -5.72 -1.49 9.56
C ALA A 291 -5.54 -0.01 9.19
N LEU A 292 -6.13 0.40 8.07
CA LEU A 292 -6.38 1.81 7.76
C LEU A 292 -7.74 1.85 7.06
N GLY A 293 -8.72 2.44 7.72
CA GLY A 293 -10.16 2.22 7.48
C GLY A 293 -10.69 2.60 6.10
N PRO A 294 -12.02 2.51 5.90
CA PRO A 294 -12.63 2.65 4.59
C PRO A 294 -12.27 3.97 3.93
N ILE A 295 -11.99 3.92 2.62
CA ILE A 295 -12.11 5.11 1.78
C ILE A 295 -13.56 5.57 1.91
N LYS A 296 -13.82 6.70 2.55
CA LYS A 296 -15.17 7.27 2.54
C LYS A 296 -15.50 7.67 1.11
N SER A 297 -16.79 7.70 0.78
CA SER A 297 -17.31 8.02 -0.57
C SER A 297 -16.88 9.38 -1.16
N ASN A 298 -16.12 10.19 -0.40
CA ASN A 298 -15.53 11.46 -0.82
C ASN A 298 -14.01 11.36 -1.11
N GLY A 299 -13.42 10.16 -1.14
CA GLY A 299 -11.98 9.97 -1.37
C GLY A 299 -11.11 10.13 -0.12
N GLU A 300 -11.68 10.28 1.08
CA GLU A 300 -10.91 10.28 2.33
C GLU A 300 -10.31 8.90 2.60
N ARG A 301 -8.99 8.78 2.61
CA ARG A 301 -8.29 7.61 3.18
C ARG A 301 -8.28 7.79 4.69
N THR A 302 -8.96 6.96 5.49
CA THR A 302 -8.83 7.10 6.94
C THR A 302 -7.44 6.64 7.37
N GLY A 303 -6.55 7.60 7.61
CA GLY A 303 -5.40 7.40 8.51
C GLY A 303 -5.90 7.02 9.91
N ILE A 304 -5.03 6.43 10.72
CA ILE A 304 -5.32 6.27 12.15
C ILE A 304 -5.48 7.67 12.73
N VAL A 305 -6.73 8.08 12.99
CA VAL A 305 -7.03 9.20 13.86
C VAL A 305 -6.91 8.67 15.28
N ILE A 306 -5.78 8.95 15.93
CA ILE A 306 -5.64 8.74 17.37
C ILE A 306 -6.34 9.91 18.07
N GLU A 307 -7.66 9.84 18.16
CA GLU A 307 -8.43 10.75 19.02
C GLU A 307 -8.29 10.29 20.48
N GLY A 308 -7.37 10.98 21.17
CA GLY A 308 -7.27 11.17 22.61
C GLY A 308 -8.00 10.20 23.54
N HIS A 309 -7.32 9.11 23.91
CA HIS A 309 -7.26 8.71 25.31
C HIS A 309 -5.81 8.89 25.77
N LYS A 310 -5.65 9.58 26.91
CA LYS A 310 -4.41 10.23 27.40
C LYS A 310 -3.13 9.44 27.07
N PRO A 311 -2.12 10.08 26.47
CA PRO A 311 -0.82 9.43 26.27
C PRO A 311 -0.21 9.10 27.63
N HIS A 312 0.18 7.84 27.83
CA HIS A 312 1.21 7.53 28.81
C HIS A 312 2.53 8.07 28.24
N ILE A 313 2.91 9.24 28.72
CA ILE A 313 4.23 9.80 28.51
C ILE A 313 5.20 8.90 29.28
N ILE A 314 5.93 8.04 28.58
CA ILE A 314 7.16 7.46 29.12
C ILE A 314 8.26 8.46 28.75
N THR A 315 8.50 9.42 29.65
CA THR A 315 9.77 10.13 29.69
C THR A 315 10.78 9.16 30.29
N GLU A 316 11.70 8.64 29.48
CA GLU A 316 12.92 8.06 30.04
C GLU A 316 13.81 9.20 30.56
N SER A 317 14.32 8.98 31.78
CA SER A 317 15.22 9.87 32.54
C SER A 317 16.64 9.90 31.98
#